data_AF-A0A9Q5CIR2-F1
#
_entry.id   AF-A0A9Q5CIR2-F1
#
_cell.length_a   1.000
_cell.length_b   1.000
_cell.length_c   1.000
_cell.angle_alpha   90.00
_cell.angle_beta   90.00
_cell.angle_gamma   90.00
#
_symmetry.space_group_name_H-M   'P 1'
#
loop_
_entity.id
_entity.type
_entity.pdbx_description
1 polymer ?
#
loop_
_entity_poly.entity_id
_entity_poly.type
_entity_poly.pdbx_seq_one_letter_code
_entity_poly.pdbx_strand_id
1 'polypeptide(L)'
;MDIDKFKIVNDTLGHDIGDELLCQFSQRVKECLRKNDILARFGGNEFCALLLISERENAENIAKRILKALQDKWLIGEYEFFTTSNIGIAFYEDGLDDDTLIKNADIALYKAKEKGRNNYQIFDIL
;
A
#
# COMPACT_ATOMS: atom_id res chain seq x y z
N MET A 1 0.96 2.66 -2.37
CA MET A 1 0.89 1.18 -2.15
C MET A 1 0.31 0.57 -3.40
N ASP A 2 0.74 -0.63 -3.78
CA ASP A 2 0.30 -1.32 -5.00
C ASP A 2 0.13 -2.82 -4.72
N ILE A 3 -1.01 -3.43 -5.08
CA ILE A 3 -1.26 -4.86 -4.85
C ILE A 3 -0.43 -5.69 -5.83
N ASP A 4 0.44 -6.56 -5.31
CA ASP A 4 1.32 -7.38 -6.14
C ASP A 4 0.51 -8.37 -7.00
N LYS A 5 0.88 -8.51 -8.29
CA LYS A 5 0.24 -9.47 -9.22
C LYS A 5 -1.29 -9.33 -9.32
N PHE A 6 -1.86 -8.15 -9.04
CA PHE A 6 -3.31 -7.93 -9.15
C PHE A 6 -3.89 -8.33 -10.52
N LYS A 7 -3.18 -7.98 -11.60
CA LYS A 7 -3.57 -8.40 -12.95
C LYS A 7 -3.65 -9.93 -13.10
N ILE A 8 -2.73 -10.69 -12.48
CA ILE A 8 -2.77 -12.16 -12.54
C ILE A 8 -4.02 -12.68 -11.84
N VAL A 9 -4.45 -12.07 -10.72
CA VAL A 9 -5.71 -12.42 -10.06
C VAL A 9 -6.88 -12.22 -11.00
N ASN A 10 -6.98 -11.06 -11.67
CA ASN A 10 -8.05 -10.81 -12.65
C ASN A 10 -8.01 -11.80 -13.82
N ASP A 11 -6.84 -12.00 -14.41
CA ASP A 11 -6.66 -12.84 -15.60
C ASP A 11 -6.92 -14.33 -15.30
N THR A 12 -6.71 -14.76 -14.05
CA THR A 12 -6.79 -16.19 -13.65
C THR A 12 -8.09 -16.54 -12.94
N LEU A 13 -8.60 -15.66 -12.09
CA LEU A 13 -9.75 -15.90 -11.19
C LEU A 13 -10.97 -15.04 -11.55
N GLY A 14 -10.83 -14.11 -12.49
CA GLY A 14 -11.91 -13.22 -12.94
C GLY A 14 -11.96 -11.89 -12.18
N HIS A 15 -12.60 -10.91 -12.81
CA HIS A 15 -12.71 -9.55 -12.30
C HIS A 15 -13.51 -9.45 -10.99
N ASP A 16 -14.54 -10.29 -10.80
CA ASP A 16 -15.33 -10.30 -9.56
C ASP A 16 -14.45 -10.63 -8.34
N ILE A 17 -13.48 -11.54 -8.50
CA ILE A 17 -12.51 -11.89 -7.45
C ILE A 17 -11.52 -10.76 -7.22
N GLY A 18 -11.11 -10.06 -8.28
CA GLY A 18 -10.28 -8.86 -8.18
C GLY A 18 -10.96 -7.72 -7.44
N ASP A 19 -12.24 -7.49 -7.70
CA ASP A 19 -13.02 -6.45 -7.03
C ASP A 19 -13.20 -6.75 -5.54
N GLU A 20 -13.48 -8.00 -5.18
CA GLU A 20 -13.54 -8.40 -3.78
C GLU A 20 -12.15 -8.33 -3.10
N LEU A 21 -11.07 -8.63 -3.84
CA LEU A 21 -9.71 -8.45 -3.33
C LEU A 21 -9.43 -6.98 -3.01
N LEU A 22 -9.87 -6.03 -3.84
CA LEU A 22 -9.73 -4.60 -3.58
C LEU A 22 -10.50 -4.17 -2.33
N CYS A 23 -11.72 -4.68 -2.15
CA CYS A 23 -12.54 -4.44 -0.96
C CYS A 23 -11.84 -4.96 0.30
N GLN A 24 -11.44 -6.23 0.33
CA GLN A 24 -10.76 -6.82 1.48
C GLN A 24 -9.40 -6.17 1.75
N PHE A 25 -8.65 -5.83 0.70
CA PHE A 25 -7.38 -5.10 0.83
C PHE A 25 -7.58 -3.77 1.54
N SER A 26 -8.58 -2.99 1.09
CA SER A 26 -8.89 -1.70 1.72
C SER A 26 -9.25 -1.87 3.21
N GLN A 27 -10.00 -2.92 3.55
CA GLN A 27 -10.41 -3.21 4.91
C GLN A 27 -9.22 -3.60 5.80
N ARG A 28 -8.36 -4.52 5.35
CA ARG A 28 -7.14 -4.92 6.09
C ARG A 28 -6.20 -3.74 6.31
N VAL A 29 -6.02 -2.89 5.30
CA VAL A 29 -5.20 -1.68 5.45
C VAL A 29 -5.85 -0.74 6.47
N LYS A 30 -7.16 -0.51 6.40
CA LYS A 30 -7.88 0.39 7.30
C LYS A 30 -7.80 -0.06 8.77
N GLU A 31 -7.83 -1.36 9.04
CA GLU A 31 -7.63 -1.93 10.38
C GLU A 31 -6.21 -1.67 10.93
N CYS A 32 -5.25 -1.46 10.04
CA CYS A 32 -3.89 -1.07 10.39
C CYS A 32 -3.73 0.45 10.57
N LEU A 33 -4.76 1.26 10.34
CA LEU A 33 -4.70 2.73 10.42
C LEU A 33 -5.44 3.27 11.65
N ARG A 34 -5.07 4.47 12.09
CA ARG A 34 -5.78 5.20 13.15
C ARG A 34 -7.06 5.83 12.57
N LYS A 35 -8.00 6.17 13.45
CA LYS A 35 -9.30 6.77 13.05
C LYS A 35 -9.17 8.04 12.20
N ASN A 36 -8.12 8.83 12.42
CA ASN A 36 -7.89 10.11 11.73
C ASN A 36 -6.97 9.98 10.51
N ASP A 37 -6.42 8.79 10.25
CA ASP A 37 -5.64 8.54 9.04
C ASP A 37 -6.60 8.39 7.87
N ILE A 38 -6.17 8.83 6.69
CA ILE A 38 -6.99 8.76 5.47
C ILE A 38 -6.44 7.64 4.59
N LEU A 39 -7.32 6.76 4.12
CA LEU A 39 -7.01 5.79 3.09
C LEU A 39 -7.81 6.14 1.82
N ALA A 40 -7.10 6.30 0.71
CA ALA A 40 -7.67 6.59 -0.60
C ALA A 40 -7.20 5.55 -1.63
N ARG A 41 -8.06 5.26 -2.61
CA ARG A 41 -7.71 4.48 -3.80
C ARG A 41 -7.42 5.46 -4.93
N PHE A 42 -6.21 5.45 -5.46
CA PHE A 42 -5.77 6.40 -6.49
C PHE A 42 -6.09 5.89 -7.91
N GLY A 43 -6.15 4.57 -8.08
CA GLY A 43 -6.50 3.94 -9.35
C GLY A 43 -6.41 2.43 -9.22
N GLY A 44 -6.77 1.71 -10.30
CA GLY A 44 -6.57 0.27 -10.48
C GLY A 44 -6.42 -0.54 -9.17
N ASN A 45 -5.19 -0.89 -8.83
CA ASN A 45 -4.78 -1.61 -7.63
C ASN A 45 -3.89 -0.76 -6.69
N GLU A 46 -3.96 0.55 -6.81
CA GLU A 46 -3.12 1.51 -6.10
C GLU A 46 -3.87 2.24 -4.99
N PHE A 47 -3.25 2.28 -3.82
CA PHE A 47 -3.79 2.92 -2.61
C PHE A 47 -2.76 3.88 -2.00
N CYS A 48 -3.26 4.98 -1.46
CA CYS A 48 -2.48 5.98 -0.73
C CYS A 48 -3.03 6.15 0.68
N ALA A 49 -2.14 6.21 1.67
CA ALA A 49 -2.50 6.51 3.04
C ALA A 49 -1.85 7.84 3.45
N LEU A 50 -2.67 8.80 3.87
CA LEU A 50 -2.21 10.07 4.44
C LEU A 50 -2.26 9.96 5.97
N LEU A 51 -1.10 10.15 6.59
CA LEU A 51 -0.90 9.93 8.02
C LEU A 51 -0.53 11.23 8.70
N LEU A 52 -1.17 11.52 9.84
CA LEU A 52 -0.71 12.54 10.76
C LEU A 52 0.20 11.87 11.79
N ILE A 53 1.50 12.15 11.67
CA ILE A 53 2.54 11.54 12.50
C ILE A 53 3.21 12.58 13.39
N SER A 54 3.63 12.17 14.58
CA SER A 54 4.46 12.99 15.45
C SER A 54 5.95 12.73 15.22
N GLU A 55 6.28 11.52 14.76
CA GLU A 55 7.65 11.05 14.54
C GLU A 55 7.72 10.22 13.25
N ARG A 56 8.83 10.31 12.52
CA ARG A 56 9.04 9.56 11.27
C ARG A 56 8.90 8.04 11.48
N GLU A 57 9.32 7.53 12.64
CA GLU A 57 9.19 6.12 13.01
C GLU A 57 7.72 5.63 13.03
N ASN A 58 6.75 6.51 13.28
CA ASN A 58 5.34 6.14 13.24
C ASN A 58 4.92 5.64 11.85
N ALA A 59 5.41 6.28 10.78
CA ALA A 59 5.11 5.86 9.41
C ALA A 59 5.70 4.48 9.11
N GLU A 60 6.93 4.22 9.58
CA GLU A 60 7.57 2.90 9.43
C GLU A 60 6.83 1.80 10.18
N ASN A 61 6.41 2.07 11.42
CA ASN A 61 5.67 1.12 12.23
C ASN A 61 4.30 0.81 11.62
N ILE A 62 3.62 1.82 11.06
CA ILE A 62 2.37 1.64 10.31
C ILE A 62 2.61 0.79 9.05
N ALA A 63 3.65 1.10 8.27
CA ALA A 63 3.98 0.36 7.05
C ALA A 63 4.30 -1.11 7.34
N LYS A 64 5.13 -1.39 8.37
CA LYS A 64 5.43 -2.77 8.81
C LYS A 64 4.16 -3.51 9.25
N ARG A 65 3.25 -2.85 9.96
CA ARG A 65 1.97 -3.43 10.37
C ARG A 65 1.09 -3.77 9.16
N ILE A 66 0.97 -2.86 8.21
CA ILE A 66 0.22 -3.09 6.96
C ILE A 66 0.81 -4.28 6.19
N LEU A 67 2.12 -4.27 5.93
CA LEU A 67 2.79 -5.36 5.22
C LEU A 67 2.61 -6.71 5.91
N LYS A 68 2.62 -6.74 7.25
CA LYS A 68 2.35 -7.97 8.01
C LYS A 68 0.92 -8.45 7.82
N ALA A 69 -0.08 -7.58 7.92
CA ALA A 69 -1.49 -7.95 7.74
C ALA A 69 -1.81 -8.41 6.31
N LEU A 70 -1.10 -7.88 5.31
CA LEU A 70 -1.29 -8.26 3.91
C LEU A 70 -0.65 -9.62 3.55
N GLN A 71 0.20 -10.18 4.40
CA GLN A 71 0.79 -11.52 4.20
C GLN A 71 -0.17 -12.66 4.55
N ASP A 72 -1.23 -12.38 5.31
CA ASP A 72 -2.23 -13.38 5.63
C ASP A 72 -2.96 -13.84 4.36
N LYS A 73 -3.31 -15.12 4.31
CA LYS A 73 -4.01 -15.70 3.16
C LYS A 73 -5.29 -14.94 2.81
N TRP A 74 -5.56 -14.83 1.52
CA TRP A 74 -6.77 -14.21 0.99
C TRP A 74 -7.79 -15.30 0.70
N LEU A 75 -8.97 -15.20 1.31
CA LEU A 75 -10.09 -16.11 1.15
C LEU A 75 -11.22 -15.36 0.46
N ILE A 76 -11.40 -15.62 -0.83
CA ILE A 76 -12.35 -14.89 -1.66
C ILE A 76 -13.16 -15.90 -2.46
N GLY A 77 -14.45 -16.04 -2.10
CA GLY A 77 -15.29 -17.11 -2.60
C GLY A 77 -14.73 -18.48 -2.20
N GLU A 78 -14.42 -19.31 -3.19
CA GLU A 78 -13.80 -20.63 -3.02
C GLU A 78 -12.27 -20.60 -3.16
N TYR A 79 -11.67 -19.45 -3.49
CA TYR A 79 -10.24 -19.34 -3.74
C TYR A 79 -9.47 -18.98 -2.47
N GLU A 80 -8.34 -19.67 -2.29
CA GLU A 80 -7.32 -19.37 -1.28
C GLU A 80 -6.01 -19.05 -1.99
N PHE A 81 -5.46 -17.86 -1.78
CA PHE A 81 -4.19 -17.45 -2.39
C PHE A 81 -3.42 -16.45 -1.52
N PHE A 82 -2.17 -16.18 -1.91
CA PHE A 82 -1.31 -15.19 -1.28
C PHE A 82 -1.03 -14.06 -2.25
N THR A 83 -1.23 -12.83 -1.79
CA THR A 83 -0.69 -11.63 -2.41
C THR A 83 -0.14 -10.70 -1.35
N THR A 84 0.71 -9.76 -1.75
CA THR A 84 1.40 -8.80 -0.89
C THR A 84 1.29 -7.40 -1.50
N SER A 85 1.96 -6.42 -0.90
CA SER A 85 2.07 -5.09 -1.46
C SER A 85 3.47 -4.54 -1.23
N ASN A 86 3.82 -3.50 -1.97
CA ASN A 86 4.96 -2.65 -1.66
C ASN A 86 4.47 -1.27 -1.24
N ILE A 87 5.24 -0.61 -0.37
CA ILE A 87 4.89 0.70 0.19
C ILE A 87 6.02 1.69 -0.09
N GLY A 88 5.69 2.79 -0.78
CA GLY A 88 6.53 3.98 -0.82
C GLY A 88 6.08 4.96 0.24
N ILE A 89 7.01 5.52 1.00
CA ILE A 89 6.76 6.50 2.05
C ILE A 89 7.49 7.79 1.68
N ALA A 90 6.80 8.92 1.72
CA ALA A 90 7.43 10.24 1.66
C ALA A 90 6.92 11.10 2.81
N PHE A 91 7.77 12.01 3.28
CA PHE A 91 7.44 12.94 4.34
C PHE A 91 7.23 14.33 3.75
N TYR A 92 6.19 15.02 4.23
CA TYR A 92 6.01 16.42 3.93
C TYR A 92 7.14 17.23 4.58
N GLU A 93 7.65 18.20 3.84
CA GLU A 93 8.62 19.19 4.32
C GLU A 93 8.09 20.58 3.95
N ASP A 94 8.36 21.59 4.79
CA ASP A 94 7.81 22.93 4.60
C ASP A 94 8.13 23.48 3.20
N GLY A 95 7.08 23.90 2.48
CA GLY A 95 7.19 24.42 1.13
C GLY A 95 7.15 23.36 0.01
N LEU A 96 7.00 22.08 0.34
CA LEU A 96 6.74 21.02 -0.63
C LEU A 96 5.29 21.08 -1.11
N ASP A 97 5.05 21.02 -2.42
CA ASP A 97 3.70 20.86 -2.97
C ASP A 97 3.21 19.40 -2.89
N ASP A 98 1.90 19.23 -3.01
CA ASP A 98 1.21 17.94 -2.96
C ASP A 98 1.63 17.01 -4.10
N ASP A 99 1.76 17.52 -5.32
CA ASP A 99 2.22 16.76 -6.48
C ASP A 99 3.61 16.18 -6.26
N THR A 100 4.54 16.97 -5.72
CA THR A 100 5.91 16.54 -5.42
C THR A 100 5.94 15.53 -4.29
N LEU A 101 5.11 15.70 -3.24
CA LEU A 101 5.01 14.72 -2.15
C LEU A 101 4.52 13.36 -2.68
N ILE A 102 3.50 13.34 -3.52
CA ILE A 102 2.97 12.11 -4.14
C ILE A 102 4.05 11.48 -5.03
N LYS A 103 4.71 12.27 -5.87
CA LYS A 103 5.79 11.80 -6.74
C LYS A 103 6.95 11.18 -5.95
N ASN A 104 7.31 11.77 -4.82
CA ASN A 104 8.35 11.24 -3.94
C ASN A 104 7.94 9.87 -3.37
N ALA A 105 6.67 9.73 -2.95
CA ALA A 105 6.14 8.45 -2.49
C ALA A 105 6.15 7.40 -3.60
N ASP A 106 5.84 7.78 -4.84
CA ASP A 106 5.89 6.88 -6.00
C ASP A 106 7.31 6.44 -6.34
N ILE A 107 8.29 7.35 -6.28
CA ILE A 107 9.72 7.01 -6.45
C ILE A 107 10.15 5.99 -5.40
N ALA A 108 9.74 6.19 -4.15
CA ALA A 108 10.00 5.23 -3.07
C ALA A 108 9.29 3.89 -3.32
N LEU A 109 8.04 3.89 -3.79
CA LEU A 109 7.30 2.68 -4.13
C LEU A 109 7.98 1.89 -5.26
N TYR A 110 8.51 2.59 -6.26
CA TYR A 110 9.26 1.97 -7.34
C TYR A 110 10.55 1.29 -6.81
N LYS A 111 11.33 2.01 -5.98
CA LYS A 111 12.50 1.42 -5.29
C LYS A 111 12.13 0.22 -4.43
N ALA A 112 10.97 0.26 -3.78
CA ALA A 112 10.46 -0.87 -3.00
C ALA A 112 10.24 -2.09 -3.90
N LYS A 113 9.58 -1.93 -5.04
CA LYS A 113 9.37 -3.00 -6.03
C LYS A 113 10.69 -3.61 -6.55
N GLU A 114 11.73 -2.79 -6.77
CA GLU A 114 13.04 -3.27 -7.24
C GLU A 114 13.79 -4.10 -6.19
N LYS A 115 13.63 -3.78 -4.89
CA LYS A 115 14.27 -4.52 -3.78
C LYS A 115 13.55 -5.82 -3.41
N GLY A 116 12.51 -6.19 -4.15
CA GLY A 116 11.68 -7.35 -3.92
C GLY A 116 10.27 -6.97 -3.54
N ARG A 117 9.43 -7.96 -3.24
CA ARG A 117 8.03 -7.72 -2.85
C ARG A 117 7.89 -7.68 -1.35
N ASN A 118 6.75 -7.20 -0.87
CA ASN A 118 6.43 -7.18 0.56
C ASN A 118 7.45 -6.37 1.39
N ASN A 119 7.81 -5.18 0.90
CA ASN A 119 8.68 -4.26 1.63
C ASN A 119 8.16 -2.82 1.56
N TYR A 120 8.82 -1.95 2.33
CA TYR A 120 8.65 -0.51 2.20
C TYR A 120 10.00 0.16 1.89
N GLN A 121 9.96 1.30 1.24
CA GLN A 121 11.08 2.23 1.15
C GLN A 121 10.62 3.63 1.51
N ILE A 122 11.54 4.40 2.08
CA ILE A 122 11.36 5.81 2.36
C ILE A 122 12.04 6.58 1.23
N PHE A 123 11.36 7.60 0.74
CA PHE A 123 11.96 8.56 -0.17
C PHE A 123 13.06 9.32 0.56
N ASP A 124 14.26 9.27 -0.02
CA ASP A 124 15.41 10.01 0.46
C ASP A 124 16.09 10.67 -0.74
N ILE A 125 16.47 11.93 -0.58
CA ILE A 125 17.20 12.73 -1.56
C ILE A 125 18.68 12.48 -1.25
N LEU A 126 19.23 11.40 -1.81
CA LEU A 126 20.68 11.25 -1.91
C LEU A 126 21.24 12.18 -2.99
#